data_AF-A0A365GY46-F1
#
_entry.id   AF-A0A365GY46-F1
#
_cell.length_a   1.000
_cell.length_b   1.000
_cell.length_c   1.000
_cell.angle_alpha   90.00
_cell.angle_beta   90.00
_cell.angle_gamma   90.00
#
_symmetry.space_group_name_H-M   'P 1'
#
loop_
_entity.id
_entity.type
_entity.pdbx_description
1 polymer ?
#
loop_
_entity_poly.entity_id
_entity_poly.type
_entity_poly.pdbx_seq_one_letter_code
_entity_poly.pdbx_strand_id
1 'polypeptide(L)'
;MFDRFARIPLDDEQGRRELVDQVVIELARHSVAEEQHLYPAVRRILPDGDEIADRETADHAAAERTMKELEELEPSDHRFNDAFGRLVREVQAHIAEEEGELFARLREVCDPDTLLDLGRKVERAKRFAPTRPHPVAPDRPPLNRLTGPGTGLVDRARDLLTGRGR
;
A
#
# COMPACT_ATOMS: atom_id res chain seq x y z
N MET A 1 7.39 2.72 -12.21
CA MET A 1 7.54 3.85 -11.26
C MET A 1 8.94 3.86 -10.66
N PHE A 2 9.39 2.75 -10.09
CA PHE A 2 10.74 2.60 -9.51
C PHE A 2 11.88 2.87 -10.49
N ASP A 3 11.79 2.41 -11.74
CA ASP A 3 12.80 2.72 -12.78
C ASP A 3 12.94 4.21 -13.09
N ARG A 4 11.87 4.98 -12.83
CA ARG A 4 11.92 6.44 -13.00
C ARG A 4 12.81 7.06 -11.93
N PHE A 5 12.78 6.56 -10.69
CA PHE A 5 13.59 7.07 -9.58
C PHE A 5 15.08 6.96 -9.87
N ALA A 6 15.52 5.81 -10.38
CA ALA A 6 16.92 5.58 -10.75
C ALA A 6 17.42 6.52 -11.86
N ARG A 7 16.51 7.20 -12.57
CA ARG A 7 16.82 8.15 -13.65
C ARG A 7 16.73 9.61 -13.22
N ILE A 8 16.19 9.90 -12.04
CA ILE A 8 16.13 11.28 -11.53
C ILE A 8 17.54 11.64 -10.99
N PRO A 9 18.14 12.75 -11.46
CA PRO A 9 19.42 13.22 -10.96
C PRO A 9 19.42 13.39 -9.42
N LEU A 10 20.55 13.14 -8.76
CA LEU A 10 20.64 13.25 -7.30
C LEU A 10 20.45 14.68 -6.79
N ASP A 11 20.77 15.67 -7.62
CA ASP A 11 20.59 17.11 -7.36
C ASP A 11 19.17 17.61 -7.64
N ASP A 12 18.30 16.79 -8.25
CA ASP A 12 16.88 17.08 -8.41
C ASP A 12 16.09 16.58 -7.18
N GLU A 13 16.31 17.25 -6.03
CA GLU A 13 15.66 16.91 -4.76
C GLU A 13 14.13 16.98 -4.85
N GLN A 14 13.61 17.96 -5.61
CA GLN A 14 12.17 18.14 -5.79
C GLN A 14 11.56 16.99 -6.59
N GLY A 15 12.11 16.64 -7.75
CA GLY A 15 11.61 15.52 -8.55
C GLY A 15 11.68 14.19 -7.80
N ARG A 16 12.71 13.99 -6.98
CA ARG A 16 12.85 12.82 -6.10
C ARG A 16 11.75 12.76 -5.05
N ARG A 17 11.47 13.88 -4.36
CA ARG A 17 10.38 13.97 -3.38
C ARG A 17 9.03 13.67 -4.03
N GLU A 18 8.73 14.33 -5.14
CA GLU A 18 7.46 14.18 -5.86
C GLU A 18 7.22 12.72 -6.28
N LEU A 19 8.25 12.04 -6.79
CA LEU A 19 8.15 10.64 -7.16
C LEU A 19 7.90 9.73 -5.95
N VAL A 20 8.63 9.94 -4.85
CA VAL A 20 8.44 9.14 -3.62
C VAL A 20 7.06 9.37 -3.03
N ASP A 21 6.59 10.61 -2.99
CA ASP A 21 5.24 10.93 -2.54
C ASP A 21 4.19 10.21 -3.40
N GLN A 22 4.35 10.21 -4.72
CA GLN A 22 3.45 9.49 -5.59
C GLN A 22 3.47 7.97 -5.31
N VAL A 23 4.66 7.38 -5.03
CA VAL A 23 4.78 5.97 -4.66
C VAL A 23 4.01 5.71 -3.36
N VAL A 24 4.25 6.52 -2.33
CA VAL A 24 3.62 6.38 -1.01
C VAL A 24 2.10 6.48 -1.11
N ILE A 25 1.57 7.42 -1.91
CA ILE A 25 0.14 7.58 -2.12
C ILE A 25 -0.49 6.32 -2.71
N GLU A 26 0.13 5.73 -3.73
CA GLU A 26 -0.41 4.56 -4.40
C GLU A 26 -0.30 3.30 -3.52
N LEU A 27 0.82 3.11 -2.83
CA LEU A 27 1.01 1.99 -1.90
C LEU A 27 0.07 2.06 -0.69
N ALA A 28 -0.13 3.24 -0.11
CA ALA A 28 -1.06 3.41 1.01
C ALA A 28 -2.50 3.07 0.60
N ARG A 29 -2.93 3.50 -0.60
CA ARG A 29 -4.27 3.17 -1.13
C ARG A 29 -4.45 1.70 -1.41
N HIS A 30 -3.42 1.05 -1.97
CA HIS A 30 -3.40 -0.37 -2.27
C HIS A 30 -3.51 -1.20 -1.00
N SER A 31 -2.63 -0.94 -0.02
CA SER A 31 -2.57 -1.69 1.25
C SER A 31 -3.91 -1.69 1.98
N VAL A 32 -4.52 -0.50 2.13
CA VAL A 32 -5.85 -0.34 2.75
C VAL A 32 -6.93 -1.14 2.02
N ALA A 33 -6.89 -1.17 0.69
CA ALA A 33 -7.91 -1.85 -0.09
C ALA A 33 -7.83 -3.38 0.06
N GLU A 34 -6.62 -3.92 0.16
CA GLU A 34 -6.38 -5.35 0.35
C GLU A 34 -6.73 -5.80 1.76
N GLU A 35 -6.30 -5.06 2.78
CA GLU A 35 -6.65 -5.32 4.17
C GLU A 35 -8.16 -5.25 4.42
N GLN A 36 -8.88 -4.37 3.72
CA GLN A 36 -10.33 -4.24 3.84
C GLN A 36 -11.12 -5.33 3.11
N HIS A 37 -10.58 -5.89 2.03
CA HIS A 37 -11.36 -6.72 1.11
C HIS A 37 -10.67 -8.02 0.71
N LEU A 38 -9.41 -7.98 0.29
CA LEU A 38 -8.66 -9.16 -0.13
C LEU A 38 -8.41 -10.09 1.04
N TYR A 39 -7.71 -9.65 2.09
CA TYR A 39 -7.28 -10.52 3.19
C TYR A 39 -8.45 -11.15 3.96
N PRO A 40 -9.56 -10.43 4.23
CA PRO A 40 -10.77 -11.07 4.78
C PRO A 40 -11.36 -12.15 3.86
N ALA A 41 -11.26 -12.00 2.54
CA ALA A 41 -11.68 -13.01 1.59
C ALA A 41 -10.73 -14.21 1.59
N VAL A 42 -9.42 -13.97 1.63
CA VAL A 42 -8.37 -15.00 1.72
C VAL A 42 -8.60 -15.89 2.94
N ARG A 43 -8.80 -15.30 4.14
CA ARG A 43 -9.11 -16.02 5.38
C ARG A 43 -10.32 -16.94 5.27
N ARG A 44 -11.34 -16.51 4.51
CA ARG A 44 -12.60 -17.26 4.34
C ARG A 44 -12.49 -18.37 3.29
N ILE A 45 -11.69 -18.16 2.25
CA ILE A 45 -11.68 -18.99 1.04
C ILE A 45 -10.59 -20.07 1.12
N LEU A 46 -9.41 -19.72 1.62
CA LEU A 46 -8.27 -20.62 1.65
C LEU A 46 -8.18 -21.34 3.02
N PRO A 47 -7.81 -22.64 3.03
CA PRO A 47 -7.73 -23.42 4.27
C PRO A 47 -6.65 -22.93 5.25
N ASP A 48 -5.58 -22.34 4.73
CA ASP A 48 -4.46 -21.68 5.41
C ASP A 48 -4.56 -20.15 5.31
N GLY A 49 -5.76 -19.62 5.01
CA GLY A 49 -5.96 -18.21 4.70
C GLY A 49 -5.63 -17.26 5.85
N ASP A 50 -5.73 -17.71 7.10
CA ASP A 50 -5.32 -16.92 8.27
C ASP A 50 -3.81 -16.67 8.30
N GLU A 51 -3.00 -17.70 8.05
CA GLU A 51 -1.54 -17.59 8.04
C GLU A 51 -1.07 -16.67 6.89
N ILE A 52 -1.67 -16.82 5.71
CA ILE A 52 -1.36 -15.97 4.56
C ILE A 52 -1.73 -14.52 4.87
N ALA A 53 -2.96 -14.26 5.31
CA ALA A 53 -3.43 -12.91 5.60
C ALA A 53 -2.61 -12.24 6.72
N ASP A 54 -2.21 -12.98 7.76
CA ASP A 54 -1.35 -12.47 8.84
C ASP A 54 0.04 -12.08 8.31
N ARG A 55 0.63 -12.89 7.42
CA ARG A 55 1.93 -12.61 6.79
C ARG A 55 1.86 -11.37 5.90
N GLU A 56 0.92 -11.31 4.96
CA GLU A 56 0.75 -10.16 4.05
C GLU A 56 0.49 -8.86 4.82
N THR A 57 -0.31 -8.91 5.90
CA THR A 57 -0.54 -7.74 6.77
C THR A 57 0.75 -7.30 7.48
N ALA A 58 1.62 -8.23 7.87
CA ALA A 58 2.91 -7.90 8.47
C ALA A 58 3.88 -7.26 7.47
N ASP A 59 3.85 -7.70 6.21
CA ASP A 59 4.66 -7.13 5.13
C ASP A 59 4.19 -5.72 4.75
N HIS A 60 2.87 -5.48 4.68
CA HIS A 60 2.31 -4.13 4.61
C HIS A 60 2.79 -3.24 5.75
N ALA A 61 2.70 -3.71 6.99
CA ALA A 61 3.16 -2.94 8.14
C ALA A 61 4.66 -2.61 8.06
N ALA A 62 5.49 -3.47 7.45
CA ALA A 62 6.90 -3.19 7.19
C ALA A 62 7.09 -2.10 6.13
N ALA A 63 6.42 -2.22 4.99
CA ALA A 63 6.43 -1.22 3.94
C ALA A 63 5.95 0.15 4.45
N GLU A 64 4.90 0.18 5.28
CA GLU A 64 4.39 1.41 5.89
C GLU A 64 5.39 2.10 6.82
N ARG A 65 6.17 1.33 7.60
CA ARG A 65 7.26 1.90 8.40
C ARG A 65 8.32 2.53 7.52
N THR A 66 8.70 1.87 6.42
CA THR A 66 9.64 2.43 5.45
C THR A 66 9.07 3.68 4.76
N MET A 67 7.78 3.72 4.43
CA MET A 67 7.13 4.90 3.86
C MET A 67 7.12 6.08 4.84
N LYS A 68 6.85 5.85 6.13
CA LYS A 68 6.93 6.90 7.16
C LYS A 68 8.35 7.44 7.32
N GLU A 69 9.34 6.57 7.32
CA GLU A 69 10.75 7.00 7.34
C GLU A 69 11.07 7.91 6.14
N LEU A 70 10.59 7.57 4.94
CA LEU A 70 10.76 8.40 3.75
C LEU A 70 10.06 9.77 3.84
N GLU A 71 8.91 9.86 4.51
CA GLU A 71 8.23 11.14 4.75
C GLU A 71 9.04 12.07 5.68
N GLU A 72 9.88 11.52 6.56
CA GLU A 72 10.69 12.26 7.53
C GLU A 72 12.10 12.61 7.03
N LEU A 73 12.61 11.91 6.02
CA LEU A 73 13.97 12.11 5.48
C LEU A 73 13.99 13.11 4.32
N GLU A 74 14.96 14.02 4.28
CA GLU A 74 15.17 14.90 3.12
C GLU A 74 15.75 14.15 1.91
N PRO A 75 15.42 14.52 0.65
CA PRO A 75 15.88 13.80 -0.54
C PRO A 75 17.41 13.80 -0.74
N SER A 76 18.10 14.77 -0.13
CA SER A 76 19.57 14.91 -0.07
C SER A 76 20.23 14.05 1.01
N ASP A 77 19.47 13.47 1.95
CA ASP A 77 20.01 12.53 2.93
C ASP A 77 20.32 11.19 2.26
N HIS A 78 21.52 10.64 2.46
CA HIS A 78 21.88 9.30 1.98
C HIS A 78 20.88 8.21 2.41
N ARG A 79 20.30 8.33 3.62
CA ARG A 79 19.30 7.40 4.15
C ARG A 79 18.03 7.37 3.30
N PHE A 80 17.72 8.45 2.59
CA PHE A 80 16.55 8.52 1.71
C PHE A 80 16.65 7.51 0.58
N ASN A 81 17.84 7.37 -0.04
CA ASN A 81 18.07 6.38 -1.07
C ASN A 81 18.01 4.95 -0.52
N ASP A 82 18.58 4.73 0.67
CA ASP A 82 18.57 3.41 1.30
C ASP A 82 17.15 2.97 1.68
N ALA A 83 16.37 3.88 2.28
CA ALA A 83 14.97 3.66 2.62
C ALA A 83 14.12 3.43 1.36
N PHE A 84 14.31 4.21 0.30
CA PHE A 84 13.59 4.00 -0.95
C PHE A 84 13.95 2.66 -1.60
N GLY A 85 15.23 2.31 -1.65
CA GLY A 85 15.68 1.01 -2.15
C GLY A 85 15.14 -0.16 -1.32
N ARG A 86 14.97 0.01 -0.01
CA ARG A 86 14.30 -0.97 0.86
C ARG A 86 12.82 -1.09 0.51
N LEU A 87 12.09 0.03 0.36
CA LEU A 87 10.69 0.02 -0.04
C LEU A 87 10.48 -0.71 -1.38
N VAL A 88 11.36 -0.48 -2.35
CA VAL A 88 11.29 -1.17 -3.65
C VAL A 88 11.40 -2.68 -3.48
N ARG A 89 12.32 -3.16 -2.64
CA ARG A 89 12.49 -4.61 -2.39
C ARG A 89 11.28 -5.20 -1.66
N GLU A 90 10.77 -4.49 -0.65
CA GLU A 90 9.56 -4.89 0.09
C GLU A 90 8.37 -5.04 -0.87
N VAL A 91 8.11 -4.04 -1.72
CA VAL A 91 7.02 -4.07 -2.71
C VAL A 91 7.22 -5.14 -3.78
N GLN A 92 8.45 -5.35 -4.25
CA GLN A 92 8.73 -6.38 -5.24
C GLN A 92 8.53 -7.80 -4.69
N ALA A 93 8.92 -8.04 -3.44
CA ALA A 93 8.67 -9.30 -2.76
C ALA A 93 7.16 -9.53 -2.60
N HIS A 94 6.44 -8.53 -2.10
CA HIS A 94 4.98 -8.53 -1.97
C HIS A 94 4.26 -8.90 -3.27
N ILE A 95 4.56 -8.18 -4.37
CA ILE A 95 3.96 -8.45 -5.68
C ILE A 95 4.26 -9.86 -6.17
N ALA A 96 5.49 -10.35 -5.96
CA ALA A 96 5.89 -11.67 -6.41
C ALA A 96 5.12 -12.78 -5.68
N GLU A 97 4.88 -12.62 -4.38
CA GLU A 97 4.10 -13.55 -3.57
C GLU A 97 2.61 -13.49 -3.95
N GLU A 98 2.03 -12.29 -4.06
CA GLU A 98 0.62 -12.15 -4.39
C GLU A 98 0.28 -12.65 -5.81
N GLU A 99 1.01 -12.21 -6.83
CA GLU A 99 0.74 -12.60 -8.22
C GLU A 99 1.13 -14.05 -8.51
N GLY A 100 2.24 -14.51 -7.92
CA GLY A 100 2.81 -15.83 -8.13
C GLY A 100 2.06 -16.93 -7.38
N GLU A 101 1.60 -16.65 -6.17
CA GLU A 101 0.99 -17.65 -5.30
C GLU A 101 -0.45 -17.30 -4.93
N LEU A 102 -0.69 -16.18 -4.23
CA LEU A 102 -2.02 -15.90 -3.66
C LEU A 102 -3.12 -15.84 -4.72
N PHE A 103 -2.92 -15.04 -5.77
CA PHE A 103 -3.91 -14.87 -6.83
C PHE A 103 -4.04 -16.12 -7.69
N ALA A 104 -2.97 -16.89 -7.88
CA ALA A 104 -3.05 -18.19 -8.54
C ALA A 104 -3.98 -19.14 -7.76
N ARG A 105 -3.78 -19.24 -6.45
CA ARG A 105 -4.62 -20.07 -5.57
C ARG A 105 -6.07 -19.62 -5.53
N LEU A 106 -6.32 -18.30 -5.47
CA LEU A 106 -7.69 -17.78 -5.54
C LEU A 106 -8.37 -18.12 -6.87
N ARG A 107 -7.65 -18.08 -8.01
CA ARG A 107 -8.17 -18.48 -9.33
C ARG A 107 -8.52 -19.96 -9.43
N GLU A 108 -7.84 -20.82 -8.68
CA GLU A 108 -8.11 -22.27 -8.67
C GLU A 108 -9.39 -22.62 -7.91
N VAL A 109 -9.74 -21.86 -6.86
CA VAL A 109 -10.83 -22.21 -5.94
C VAL A 109 -12.07 -21.33 -6.08
N CYS A 110 -11.95 -20.15 -6.68
CA CYS A 110 -13.08 -19.23 -6.86
C CYS A 110 -13.63 -19.29 -8.29
N ASP A 111 -14.94 -19.11 -8.41
CA ASP A 111 -15.53 -18.83 -9.71
C ASP A 111 -15.13 -17.41 -10.21
N PRO A 112 -15.14 -17.17 -11.52
CA PRO A 112 -14.76 -15.86 -12.09
C PRO A 112 -15.59 -14.68 -11.58
N ASP A 113 -16.89 -14.85 -11.27
CA ASP A 113 -17.74 -13.76 -10.80
C ASP A 113 -17.38 -13.34 -9.38
N THR A 114 -17.00 -14.29 -8.52
CA THR A 114 -16.46 -14.01 -7.19
C THR A 114 -15.17 -13.20 -7.28
N LEU A 115 -14.25 -13.56 -8.18
CA LEU A 115 -13.00 -12.82 -8.37
C LEU A 115 -13.22 -11.42 -8.93
N LEU A 116 -14.13 -11.27 -9.91
CA LEU A 116 -14.52 -9.97 -10.45
C LEU A 116 -15.17 -9.08 -9.38
N ASP A 117 -16.00 -9.65 -8.52
CA ASP A 117 -16.61 -8.90 -7.41
C ASP A 117 -15.57 -8.42 -6.40
N LEU A 118 -14.62 -9.29 -6.04
CA LEU A 118 -13.52 -8.94 -5.15
C LEU A 118 -12.65 -7.83 -5.74
N GLY A 119 -12.27 -7.95 -7.02
CA GLY A 119 -11.53 -6.91 -7.73
C GLY A 119 -12.27 -5.56 -7.76
N ARG A 120 -13.59 -5.57 -8.02
CA ARG A 120 -14.41 -4.34 -7.96
C ARG A 120 -14.44 -3.70 -6.57
N LYS A 121 -14.45 -4.50 -5.50
CA LYS A 121 -14.40 -4.00 -4.11
C LYS A 121 -13.06 -3.33 -3.82
N VAL A 122 -11.95 -3.98 -4.14
CA VAL A 122 -10.59 -3.44 -3.99
C VAL A 122 -10.43 -2.13 -4.78
N GLU A 123 -10.79 -2.13 -6.07
CA GLU A 123 -10.71 -0.94 -6.93
C GLU A 123 -11.59 0.22 -6.45
N ARG A 124 -12.74 -0.07 -5.84
CA ARG A 124 -13.58 0.98 -5.23
C ARG A 124 -12.95 1.52 -3.95
N ALA A 125 -12.40 0.65 -3.10
CA ALA A 125 -11.77 1.05 -1.85
C ALA A 125 -10.56 1.98 -2.09
N LYS A 126 -9.70 1.67 -3.06
CA LYS A 126 -8.54 2.50 -3.44
C LYS A 126 -8.89 3.97 -3.71
N ARG A 127 -10.07 4.24 -4.31
CA ARG A 127 -10.54 5.61 -4.62
C ARG A 127 -10.82 6.46 -3.40
N PHE A 128 -11.13 5.85 -2.26
CA PHE A 128 -11.49 6.54 -1.03
C PHE A 128 -10.44 6.35 0.08
N ALA A 129 -9.56 5.36 -0.07
CA ALA A 129 -8.47 5.09 0.85
C ALA A 129 -7.58 6.34 1.08
N PRO A 130 -6.98 6.47 2.28
CA PRO A 130 -6.04 7.53 2.61
C PRO A 130 -4.80 7.51 1.70
N THR A 131 -4.10 8.64 1.68
CA THR A 131 -2.92 8.88 0.82
C THR A 131 -1.61 8.91 1.61
N ARG A 132 -1.68 8.53 2.88
CA ARG A 132 -0.56 8.46 3.82
C ARG A 132 -0.54 7.10 4.50
N PRO A 133 0.64 6.61 4.92
CA PRO A 133 0.75 5.39 5.68
C PRO A 133 -0.10 5.50 6.95
N HIS A 134 -0.95 4.52 7.18
CA HIS A 134 -1.82 4.51 8.34
C HIS A 134 -1.13 3.74 9.46
N PRO A 135 -1.16 4.18 10.74
CA PRO A 135 -0.72 3.31 11.81
C PRO A 135 -1.66 2.12 11.88
N VAL A 136 -1.09 0.90 11.82
CA VAL A 136 -1.75 -0.41 12.00
C VAL A 136 -2.98 -0.25 12.87
N ALA A 137 -4.16 -0.28 12.24
CA ALA A 137 -5.40 -0.36 12.99
C ALA A 137 -5.40 -1.75 13.64
N PRO A 138 -5.64 -1.87 14.96
CA PRO A 138 -5.56 -3.15 15.64
C PRO A 138 -6.55 -4.15 15.00
N ASP A 139 -6.08 -5.37 14.74
CA ASP A 139 -6.64 -6.45 13.90
C ASP A 139 -8.08 -6.93 14.22
N ARG A 140 -8.90 -6.15 14.92
CA ARG A 140 -10.26 -6.52 15.35
C ARG A 140 -11.28 -5.40 15.12
N PRO A 141 -12.44 -5.69 14.49
CA PRO A 141 -13.60 -4.81 14.50
C PRO A 141 -14.04 -4.48 15.94
N PRO A 142 -14.49 -3.25 16.26
CA PRO A 142 -14.85 -2.16 15.36
C PRO A 142 -13.72 -1.15 15.14
N LEU A 143 -12.51 -1.43 15.62
CA LEU A 143 -11.43 -0.44 15.70
C LEU A 143 -10.79 -0.17 14.31
N ASN A 144 -10.92 -1.10 13.35
CA ASN A 144 -10.68 -0.86 11.91
C ASN A 144 -11.68 0.11 11.24
N ARG A 145 -12.73 0.54 11.96
CA ARG A 145 -13.66 1.62 11.52
C ARG A 145 -13.40 2.96 12.20
N LEU A 146 -12.37 3.07 13.04
CA LEU A 146 -12.03 4.33 13.74
C LEU A 146 -11.04 5.23 13.01
N THR A 147 -10.60 4.85 11.81
CA THR A 147 -10.20 5.77 10.73
C THR A 147 -11.39 5.92 9.78
N GLY A 148 -12.39 6.70 10.21
CA GLY A 148 -13.63 6.88 9.44
C GLY A 148 -13.40 7.48 8.05
N PRO A 149 -14.45 7.55 7.19
CA PRO A 149 -14.40 8.12 5.84
C PRO A 149 -13.88 9.58 5.75
N GLY A 150 -13.61 10.23 6.88
CA GLY A 150 -13.03 11.57 6.96
C GLY A 150 -11.50 11.65 6.82
N THR A 151 -10.72 10.65 7.23
CA THR A 151 -9.24 10.75 7.18
C THR A 151 -8.73 10.80 5.74
N GLY A 152 -9.25 9.93 4.86
CA GLY A 152 -8.89 9.96 3.44
C GLY A 152 -9.35 11.22 2.69
N LEU A 153 -10.33 11.96 3.21
CA LEU A 153 -10.73 13.28 2.68
C LEU A 153 -9.82 14.39 3.21
N VAL A 154 -9.46 14.35 4.50
CA VAL A 154 -8.53 15.31 5.11
C VAL A 154 -7.15 15.22 4.47
N ASP A 155 -6.66 14.01 4.23
CA ASP A 155 -5.36 13.78 3.60
C ASP A 155 -5.33 14.31 2.16
N ARG A 156 -6.37 14.04 1.37
CA ARG A 156 -6.49 14.58 0.00
C ARG A 156 -6.62 16.11 0.00
N ALA A 157 -7.35 16.70 0.95
CA ALA A 157 -7.43 18.15 1.07
C ALA A 157 -6.07 18.76 1.41
N ARG A 158 -5.29 18.12 2.31
CA ARG A 158 -3.92 18.51 2.61
C ARG A 158 -3.01 18.37 1.38
N ASP A 159 -3.13 17.30 0.60
CA ASP A 159 -2.36 17.11 -0.63
C ASP A 159 -2.65 18.21 -1.66
N LEU A 160 -3.92 18.61 -1.82
CA LEU A 160 -4.30 19.72 -2.69
C LEU A 160 -3.74 21.08 -2.24
N LEU A 161 -3.67 21.32 -0.93
CA LEU A 161 -3.12 22.56 -0.37
C LEU A 161 -1.59 22.62 -0.45
N THR A 162 -0.93 21.48 -0.29
CA THR A 162 0.54 21.37 -0.29
C THR A 162 1.13 21.13 -1.68
N GLY A 163 0.29 20.78 -2.66
CA GLY A 163 0.75 20.38 -4.01
C GLY A 163 1.30 18.95 -4.07
N ARG A 164 1.22 18.17 -3.00
CA ARG A 164 1.76 16.81 -2.92
C ARG A 164 1.04 15.86 -3.90
N GLY A 165 1.81 15.13 -4.71
CA GLY A 165 1.30 14.12 -5.64
C GLY A 165 0.66 14.65 -6.93
N ARG A 166 0.95 15.89 -7.32
CA ARG A 166 0.58 16.48 -8.62
C ARG A 166 1.68 16.37 -9.65
#